data_AF-A0A822CLX5-F1
#
_entry.id   AF-A0A822CLX5-F1
#
_cell.length_a   1.000
_cell.length_b   1.000
_cell.length_c   1.000
_cell.angle_alpha   90.00
_cell.angle_beta   90.00
_cell.angle_gamma   90.00
#
_symmetry.space_group_name_H-M   'P 1'
#
loop_
_entity.id
_entity.type
_entity.pdbx_description
1 polymer ?
#
loop_
_entity_poly.entity_id
_entity_poly.type
_entity_poly.pdbx_seq_one_letter_code
_entity_poly.pdbx_strand_id
1 'polypeptide(L)'
;MATTHLGFSYASSKNIPELFTSMFPDSKIAADYAMKDRKLSYMISHGTGHYFVRELVKDVNKAPSYSLLFDETTIVGVRKQLDLHIRYWSESKQCVVTRYWKSIMLGHATADIIGRHKLDSLKSDGIDLCRDNPNVNKAVETMIDKELRSEREKKTGRAPANGLVSIGSCPLHVIHNAFKHGFTQNEWQVEDILYEFWFFFSRSSARR
;
A
#
# COMPACT_ATOMS: atom_id res chain seq x y z
N MET A 1 6.90 -3.13 -5.12
CA MET A 1 6.45 -1.77 -5.50
C MET A 1 5.50 -1.91 -6.67
N ALA A 2 4.21 -1.94 -6.37
CA ALA A 2 3.16 -1.83 -7.38
C ALA A 2 2.53 -0.45 -7.21
N THR A 3 2.77 0.40 -8.19
CA THR A 3 2.23 1.73 -8.46
C THR A 3 0.75 1.61 -8.87
N THR A 4 -0.10 1.15 -7.95
CA THR A 4 -1.48 0.71 -8.27
C THR A 4 -2.47 1.84 -8.54
N HIS A 5 -2.15 3.11 -8.24
CA HIS A 5 -3.08 4.20 -8.52
C HIS A 5 -2.93 4.84 -9.92
N LEU A 6 -1.85 4.51 -10.66
CA LEU A 6 -1.58 5.05 -12.01
C LEU A 6 -1.11 3.99 -13.04
N GLY A 7 -0.94 2.73 -12.66
CA GLY A 7 -0.57 1.65 -13.59
C GLY A 7 0.86 1.72 -14.15
N PHE A 8 1.72 2.62 -13.66
CA PHE A 8 3.09 2.77 -14.17
C PHE A 8 4.02 1.69 -13.62
N SER A 9 4.16 0.55 -14.32
CA SER A 9 5.23 -0.40 -14.01
C SER A 9 6.61 0.17 -14.37
N TYR A 10 7.70 -0.35 -13.79
CA TYR A 10 9.06 0.04 -14.21
C TYR A 10 9.33 -0.21 -15.71
N ALA A 11 8.54 -1.09 -16.35
CA ALA A 11 8.63 -1.29 -17.80
C ALA A 11 8.22 -0.05 -18.61
N SER A 12 7.50 0.91 -18.02
CA SER A 12 7.23 2.21 -18.67
C SER A 12 8.50 3.00 -18.96
N SER A 13 9.61 2.70 -18.27
CA SER A 13 10.90 3.36 -18.50
C SER A 13 11.65 2.88 -19.73
N LYS A 14 11.22 1.78 -20.37
CA LYS A 14 11.94 1.16 -21.49
C LYS A 14 12.12 2.08 -22.69
N ASN A 15 11.13 2.95 -22.95
CA ASN A 15 11.11 3.82 -24.13
C ASN A 15 11.54 5.27 -23.80
N ILE A 16 11.97 5.53 -22.55
CA ILE A 16 12.39 6.88 -22.13
C ILE A 16 13.68 7.33 -22.87
N PRO A 17 14.70 6.48 -23.07
CA PRO A 17 15.89 6.87 -23.84
C PRO A 17 15.57 7.37 -25.26
N GLU A 18 14.71 6.65 -25.98
CA GLU A 18 14.29 7.00 -27.33
C GLU A 18 13.45 8.29 -27.32
N LEU A 19 12.58 8.43 -26.32
CA LEU A 19 11.78 9.64 -26.14
C LEU A 19 12.67 10.86 -25.87
N PHE A 20 13.66 10.76 -24.99
CA PHE A 20 14.56 11.87 -24.65
C PHE A 20 15.42 12.28 -25.83
N THR A 21 15.92 11.32 -26.61
CA THR A 21 16.66 11.60 -27.84
C THR A 21 15.78 12.33 -28.86
N SER A 22 14.49 11.97 -28.94
CA SER A 22 13.52 12.63 -29.84
C SER A 22 13.13 14.03 -29.36
N MET A 23 12.98 14.23 -28.05
CA MET A 23 12.61 15.52 -27.46
C MET A 23 13.76 16.53 -27.46
N PHE A 24 15.01 16.06 -27.36
CA PHE A 24 16.21 16.89 -27.23
C PHE A 24 17.33 16.44 -28.17
N PRO A 25 17.16 16.58 -29.50
CA PRO A 25 18.11 16.05 -30.49
C PRO A 25 19.49 16.72 -30.45
N ASP A 26 19.60 17.92 -29.88
CA ASP A 26 20.83 18.69 -29.73
C ASP A 26 21.59 18.39 -28.42
N SER A 27 20.97 17.65 -27.49
CA SER A 27 21.54 17.39 -26.18
C SER A 27 22.34 16.09 -26.16
N LYS A 28 23.67 16.21 -26.03
CA LYS A 28 24.56 15.06 -25.79
C LYS A 28 24.18 14.28 -24.52
N ILE A 29 23.70 14.98 -23.50
CA ILE A 29 23.25 14.36 -22.23
C ILE A 29 22.01 13.48 -22.47
N ALA A 30 21.08 13.94 -23.31
CA ALA A 30 19.89 13.17 -23.65
C ALA A 30 20.22 11.97 -24.54
N ALA A 31 21.16 12.13 -25.48
CA ALA A 31 21.64 11.05 -26.34
C ALA A 31 22.35 9.94 -25.54
N ASP A 32 23.11 10.30 -24.51
CA ASP A 32 23.83 9.34 -23.64
C ASP A 32 22.95 8.76 -22.52
N TYR A 33 21.68 9.17 -22.43
CA TYR A 33 20.79 8.73 -21.37
C TYR A 33 20.46 7.24 -21.51
N ALA A 34 20.95 6.43 -20.56
CA ALA A 34 20.65 5.01 -20.48
C ALA A 34 20.05 4.64 -19.11
N MET A 35 18.75 4.34 -19.11
CA MET A 35 18.05 3.83 -17.93
C MET A 35 17.01 2.77 -18.33
N LYS A 36 17.23 1.54 -17.85
CA LYS A 36 16.27 0.44 -17.94
C LYS A 36 15.51 0.28 -16.62
N ASP A 37 14.44 -0.51 -16.67
CA ASP A 37 13.56 -0.85 -15.56
C ASP A 37 14.29 -1.23 -14.25
N ARG A 38 15.32 -2.08 -14.32
CA ARG A 38 16.09 -2.49 -13.13
C ARG A 38 16.88 -1.35 -12.51
N LYS A 39 17.50 -0.50 -13.33
CA LYS A 39 18.27 0.66 -12.87
C LYS A 39 17.35 1.70 -12.24
N LEU A 40 16.19 1.94 -12.85
CA LEU A 40 15.15 2.81 -12.29
C LEU A 40 14.65 2.29 -10.93
N SER A 41 14.30 1.01 -10.86
CA SER A 41 13.87 0.37 -9.60
C SER A 41 14.92 0.50 -8.51
N TYR A 42 16.19 0.26 -8.85
CA TYR A 42 17.31 0.42 -7.93
C TYR A 42 17.47 1.87 -7.45
N MET A 43 17.45 2.84 -8.37
CA MET A 43 17.57 4.28 -8.03
C MET A 43 16.42 4.76 -7.14
N ILE A 44 15.18 4.34 -7.43
CA ILE A 44 14.03 4.69 -6.59
C ILE A 44 14.15 4.03 -5.22
N SER A 45 14.48 2.73 -5.17
CA SER A 45 14.45 1.99 -3.91
C SER A 45 15.62 2.34 -2.99
N HIS A 46 16.84 2.43 -3.54
CA HIS A 46 18.08 2.62 -2.78
C HIS A 46 18.64 4.04 -2.86
N GLY A 47 18.24 4.83 -3.86
CA GLY A 47 18.64 6.23 -3.97
C GLY A 47 17.66 7.14 -3.24
N THR A 48 16.48 7.37 -3.83
CA THR A 48 15.52 8.39 -3.33
C THR A 48 14.53 7.86 -2.30
N GLY A 49 14.28 6.55 -2.25
CA GLY A 49 13.29 5.94 -1.37
C GLY A 49 13.54 6.26 0.11
N HIS A 50 14.79 6.18 0.56
CA HIS A 50 15.18 6.54 1.93
C HIS A 50 14.86 8.00 2.27
N TYR A 51 15.02 8.91 1.32
CA TYR A 51 14.70 10.32 1.51
C TYR A 51 13.20 10.49 1.78
N PHE A 52 12.33 9.89 0.97
CA PHE A 52 10.88 10.01 1.13
C PHE A 52 10.36 9.37 2.41
N VAL A 53 10.91 8.22 2.80
CA VAL A 53 10.57 7.58 4.09
C VAL A 53 10.97 8.48 5.26
N ARG A 54 12.16 9.08 5.22
CA ARG A 54 12.62 9.99 6.26
C ARG A 54 11.76 11.25 6.34
N GLU A 55 11.35 11.80 5.21
CA GLU A 55 10.47 12.95 5.14
C GLU A 55 9.08 12.63 5.71
N LEU A 56 8.49 11.48 5.33
CA LEU A 56 7.24 10.97 5.88
C LEU A 56 7.32 10.86 7.41
N VAL A 57 8.34 10.17 7.93
CA VAL A 57 8.54 9.99 9.37
C VAL A 57 8.67 11.33 10.09
N LYS A 58 9.43 12.27 9.54
CA LYS A 58 9.60 13.61 10.12
C LYS A 58 8.27 14.37 10.23
N ASP A 59 7.40 14.22 9.24
CA ASP A 59 6.11 14.90 9.21
C ASP A 59 5.10 14.21 10.14
N VAL A 60 5.01 12.87 10.10
CA VAL A 60 4.15 12.08 10.99
C VAL A 60 4.50 12.32 12.47
N ASN A 61 5.79 12.42 12.81
CA ASN A 61 6.22 12.66 14.19
C ASN A 61 5.86 14.04 14.74
N LYS A 62 5.43 14.98 13.89
CA LYS A 62 4.87 16.27 14.35
C LYS A 62 3.39 16.17 14.66
N ALA A 63 2.70 15.18 14.10
CA ALA A 63 1.30 14.95 14.37
C ALA A 63 1.13 14.34 15.78
N PRO A 64 0.07 14.72 16.51
CA PRO A 64 -0.21 14.15 17.83
C PRO A 64 -0.50 12.65 17.74
N SER A 65 -1.18 12.24 16.67
CA SER A 65 -1.50 10.85 16.38
C SER A 65 -1.52 10.60 14.87
N TYR A 66 -1.41 9.33 14.51
CA TYR A 66 -1.63 8.88 13.15
C TYR A 66 -2.52 7.65 13.15
N SER A 67 -3.02 7.35 11.97
CA SER A 67 -3.73 6.13 11.69
C SER A 67 -2.96 5.25 10.74
N LEU A 68 -2.78 3.99 11.11
CA LEU A 68 -2.28 2.95 10.23
C LEU A 68 -3.47 2.40 9.45
N LEU A 69 -3.32 2.29 8.14
CA LEU A 69 -4.27 1.63 7.25
C LEU A 69 -3.53 0.55 6.52
N PHE A 70 -4.17 -0.59 6.34
CA PHE A 70 -3.59 -1.64 5.52
C PHE A 70 -4.63 -2.43 4.77
N ASP A 71 -4.27 -2.79 3.56
CA ASP A 71 -5.11 -3.56 2.67
C ASP A 71 -4.31 -4.72 2.07
N GLU A 72 -4.98 -5.87 1.98
CA GLU A 72 -4.39 -7.08 1.42
C GLU A 72 -4.79 -7.18 -0.05
N THR A 73 -3.80 -7.17 -0.94
CA THR A 73 -4.01 -7.40 -2.36
C THR A 73 -3.33 -8.68 -2.80
N THR A 74 -4.02 -9.49 -3.59
CA THR A 74 -3.40 -10.65 -4.26
C THR A 74 -2.74 -10.19 -5.55
N ILE A 75 -1.43 -10.42 -5.69
CA ILE A 75 -0.71 -10.14 -6.94
C ILE A 75 -0.70 -11.39 -7.84
N VAL A 76 -0.39 -11.17 -9.13
CA VAL A 76 -0.25 -12.24 -10.14
C VAL A 76 0.72 -13.32 -9.64
N GLY A 77 0.24 -14.56 -9.56
CA GLY A 77 1.00 -15.71 -9.05
C GLY A 77 0.73 -16.11 -7.59
N VAL A 78 -0.44 -15.78 -7.03
CA VAL A 78 -0.92 -16.22 -5.69
C VAL A 78 -0.08 -15.69 -4.51
N ARG A 79 0.77 -14.69 -4.75
CA ARG A 79 1.49 -14.02 -3.66
C ARG A 79 0.59 -12.93 -3.09
N LYS A 80 0.46 -12.89 -1.78
CA LYS A 80 -0.29 -11.86 -1.09
C LYS A 80 0.66 -10.68 -0.84
N GLN A 81 0.18 -9.46 -1.00
CA GLN A 81 0.90 -8.23 -0.71
C GLN A 81 0.05 -7.43 0.27
N LEU A 82 0.67 -6.95 1.34
CA LEU A 82 0.07 -6.07 2.32
C LEU A 82 0.66 -4.68 2.14
N ASP A 83 -0.18 -3.71 1.76
CA ASP A 83 0.25 -2.33 1.61
C ASP A 83 -0.11 -1.52 2.85
N LEU A 84 0.89 -0.92 3.48
CA LEU A 84 0.76 -0.08 4.67
C LEU A 84 0.74 1.39 4.27
N HIS A 85 -0.28 2.10 4.75
CA HIS A 85 -0.46 3.53 4.58
C HIS A 85 -0.59 4.20 5.94
N ILE A 86 -0.09 5.42 6.04
CA ILE A 86 -0.22 6.26 7.24
C ILE A 86 -1.10 7.45 6.89
N ARG A 87 -2.17 7.64 7.65
CA ARG A 87 -3.04 8.82 7.58
C ARG A 87 -2.83 9.69 8.81
N TYR A 88 -2.58 10.97 8.61
CA TYR A 88 -2.28 11.89 9.70
C TYR A 88 -2.56 13.33 9.28
N TRP A 89 -2.66 14.24 10.24
CA TRP A 89 -2.69 15.67 9.99
C TRP A 89 -1.27 16.17 9.70
N SER A 90 -1.03 16.69 8.49
CA SER A 90 0.26 17.27 8.13
C SER A 90 0.26 18.77 8.42
N GLU A 91 1.09 19.19 9.38
CA GLU A 91 1.29 20.62 9.67
C GLU A 91 1.87 21.38 8.47
N SER A 92 2.69 20.72 7.65
CA SER A 92 3.25 21.38 6.47
C SER A 92 2.22 21.67 5.38
N LYS A 93 1.19 20.81 5.26
CA LYS A 93 0.15 20.91 4.22
C LYS A 93 -1.18 21.44 4.74
N GLN A 94 -1.32 21.59 6.05
CA GLN A 94 -2.55 22.02 6.73
C GLN A 94 -3.78 21.19 6.33
N CYS A 95 -3.58 19.88 6.19
CA CYS A 95 -4.65 18.95 5.83
C CYS A 95 -4.34 17.52 6.27
N VAL A 96 -5.37 16.67 6.28
CA VAL A 96 -5.21 15.23 6.45
C VAL A 96 -4.59 14.67 5.17
N VAL A 97 -3.45 14.00 5.32
CA VAL A 97 -2.78 13.29 4.23
C VAL A 97 -2.76 11.81 4.49
N THR A 98 -2.91 11.03 3.43
CA THR A 98 -2.65 9.58 3.44
C THR A 98 -1.43 9.33 2.57
N ARG A 99 -0.37 8.75 3.15
CA ARG A 99 0.88 8.46 2.43
C ARG A 99 1.17 6.98 2.50
N TYR A 100 1.60 6.42 1.37
CA TYR A 100 2.18 5.09 1.33
C TYR A 100 3.43 5.05 2.21
N TRP A 101 3.53 4.02 3.04
CA TRP A 101 4.71 3.79 3.85
C TRP A 101 5.53 2.62 3.31
N LYS A 102 4.91 1.44 3.16
CA LYS A 102 5.63 0.24 2.74
C LYS A 102 4.68 -0.87 2.27
N SER A 103 5.17 -1.72 1.36
CA SER A 103 4.55 -2.99 0.97
C SER A 103 5.29 -4.15 1.61
N ILE A 104 4.54 -5.13 2.11
CA ILE A 104 5.05 -6.38 2.66
C ILE A 104 4.54 -7.53 1.79
N MET A 105 5.45 -8.36 1.29
CA MET A 105 5.08 -9.54 0.51
C MET A 105 4.78 -10.70 1.47
N LEU A 106 3.50 -11.02 1.61
CA LEU A 106 2.98 -12.15 2.38
C LEU A 106 3.18 -13.43 1.55
N GLY A 107 4.40 -13.98 1.58
CA GLY A 107 4.72 -15.34 1.14
C GLY A 107 4.65 -16.33 2.31
N HIS A 108 5.71 -17.11 2.54
CA HIS A 108 5.97 -17.79 3.82
C HIS A 108 6.36 -16.81 4.95
N ALA A 109 6.11 -15.51 4.76
CA ALA A 109 6.53 -14.46 5.66
C ALA A 109 5.76 -14.57 6.99
N THR A 110 6.42 -15.15 7.99
CA THR A 110 5.92 -15.24 9.36
C THR A 110 5.77 -13.84 9.95
N ALA A 111 4.86 -13.68 10.91
CA ALA A 111 4.63 -12.51 11.77
C ALA A 111 5.88 -11.69 12.12
N ASP A 112 6.99 -12.40 12.30
CA ASP A 112 8.33 -11.93 12.61
C ASP A 112 8.90 -10.87 11.62
N ILE A 113 8.56 -10.97 10.33
CA ILE A 113 9.03 -10.02 9.29
C ILE A 113 8.26 -8.69 9.35
N ILE A 114 6.97 -8.74 9.69
CA ILE A 114 6.11 -7.55 9.81
C ILE A 114 6.54 -6.72 11.03
N GLY A 115 6.83 -7.39 12.15
CA GLY A 115 7.37 -6.73 13.36
C GLY A 115 8.74 -6.10 13.12
N ARG A 116 9.68 -6.83 12.50
CA ARG A 116 11.04 -6.31 12.22
C ARG A 116 11.09 -5.11 11.27
N HIS A 117 10.00 -4.75 10.60
CA HIS A 117 9.94 -3.56 9.77
C HIS A 117 9.73 -2.29 10.60
N LYS A 118 10.79 -1.94 11.33
CA LYS A 118 11.07 -0.70 12.06
C LYS A 118 9.95 0.34 12.04
N LEU A 119 8.95 0.10 12.89
CA LEU A 119 8.07 1.15 13.43
C LEU A 119 8.85 2.06 14.38
N ASP A 120 10.12 1.73 14.69
CA ASP A 120 11.02 2.41 15.61
C ASP A 120 11.19 3.92 15.31
N SER A 121 10.89 4.36 14.09
CA SER A 121 11.07 5.77 13.72
C SER A 121 9.86 6.63 14.06
N LEU A 122 8.70 6.03 14.34
CA LEU A 122 7.47 6.73 14.70
C LEU A 122 7.40 6.92 16.23
N LYS A 123 7.30 8.16 16.66
CA LYS A 123 7.20 8.57 18.08
C LYS A 123 5.76 8.82 18.51
N SER A 124 4.92 9.25 17.57
CA SER A 124 3.49 9.54 17.78
C SER A 124 2.71 8.29 18.16
N ASP A 125 1.57 8.48 18.83
CA ASP A 125 0.64 7.39 19.11
C ASP A 125 -0.08 6.94 17.83
N GLY A 126 -0.20 5.62 17.67
CA GLY A 126 -0.83 5.00 16.50
C GLY A 126 -2.25 4.51 16.79
N ILE A 127 -3.16 4.76 15.86
CA ILE A 127 -4.52 4.26 15.83
C ILE A 127 -4.64 3.32 14.61
N ASP A 128 -5.29 2.17 14.71
CA ASP A 128 -5.60 1.35 13.53
C ASP A 128 -7.01 1.71 13.04
N LEU A 129 -7.13 2.17 11.80
CA LEU A 129 -8.39 2.71 11.26
C LEU A 129 -9.08 1.82 10.25
N CYS A 130 -8.37 0.92 9.55
CA CYS A 130 -8.99 0.26 8.40
C CYS A 130 -8.30 -1.03 8.00
N ARG A 131 -9.04 -2.12 8.14
CA ARG A 131 -8.65 -3.44 7.69
C ARG A 131 -9.87 -4.23 7.24
N ASP A 132 -9.73 -5.05 6.22
CA ASP A 132 -10.77 -6.02 5.90
C ASP A 132 -10.94 -7.07 7.02
N ASN A 133 -12.12 -7.64 7.13
CA ASN A 133 -12.53 -8.57 8.19
C ASN A 133 -11.87 -9.97 8.24
N PRO A 134 -11.13 -10.48 7.22
CA PRO A 134 -10.53 -11.81 7.28
C PRO A 134 -9.66 -12.03 8.52
N ASN A 135 -9.64 -13.27 9.02
CA ASN A 135 -8.86 -13.64 10.21
C ASN A 135 -7.35 -13.40 10.05
N VAL A 136 -6.83 -13.50 8.81
CA VAL A 136 -5.43 -13.19 8.49
C VAL A 136 -5.09 -11.76 8.88
N ASN A 137 -6.01 -10.86 8.56
CA ASN A 137 -5.90 -9.44 8.76
C ASN A 137 -5.95 -9.12 10.29
N LYS A 138 -6.83 -9.76 11.05
CA LYS A 138 -6.81 -9.72 12.54
C LYS A 138 -5.50 -10.20 13.15
N ALA A 139 -4.92 -11.25 12.57
CA ALA A 139 -3.61 -11.74 13.00
C ALA A 139 -2.52 -10.69 12.77
N VAL A 140 -2.52 -10.04 11.60
CA VAL A 140 -1.56 -8.98 11.24
C VAL A 140 -1.64 -7.79 12.21
N GLU A 141 -2.84 -7.30 12.54
CA GLU A 141 -3.00 -6.25 13.57
C GLU A 141 -2.40 -6.66 14.90
N THR A 142 -2.71 -7.88 15.36
CA THR A 142 -2.20 -8.39 16.64
C THR A 142 -0.67 -8.42 16.64
N MET A 143 -0.06 -8.76 15.50
CA MET A 143 1.39 -8.77 15.34
C MET A 143 1.98 -7.35 15.37
N ILE A 144 1.36 -6.40 14.66
CA ILE A 144 1.80 -5.00 14.63
C ILE A 144 1.66 -4.38 16.03
N ASP A 145 0.54 -4.62 16.73
CA ASP A 145 0.32 -4.12 18.09
C ASP A 145 1.38 -4.68 19.06
N LYS A 146 1.64 -5.99 19.00
CA LYS A 146 2.66 -6.64 19.83
C LYS A 146 4.04 -6.04 19.60
N GLU A 147 4.42 -5.79 18.35
CA GLU A 147 5.70 -5.17 18.04
C GLU A 147 5.79 -3.72 18.53
N LEU A 148 4.75 -2.91 18.29
CA LEU A 148 4.70 -1.52 18.75
C LEU A 148 4.86 -1.43 20.27
N ARG A 149 4.23 -2.35 21.01
CA ARG A 149 4.38 -2.44 22.46
C ARG A 149 5.80 -2.84 22.85
N SER A 150 6.34 -3.90 22.26
CA SER A 150 7.71 -4.38 22.50
C SER A 150 8.76 -3.28 22.30
N GLU A 151 8.68 -2.55 21.19
CA GLU A 151 9.62 -1.47 20.87
C GLU A 151 9.48 -0.26 21.80
N ARG A 152 8.25 0.08 22.19
CA ARG A 152 8.01 1.14 23.18
C ARG A 152 8.56 0.76 24.54
N GLU A 153 8.39 -0.48 24.97
CA GLU A 153 8.95 -1.02 26.22
C GLU A 153 10.47 -0.94 26.22
N LYS A 154 11.15 -1.40 25.15
CA LYS A 154 12.61 -1.29 25.01
C LYS A 154 13.13 0.14 25.12
N LYS A 155 12.40 1.13 24.57
CA LYS A 155 12.81 2.54 24.59
C LYS A 155 12.54 3.27 25.90
N THR A 156 11.43 2.94 26.56
CA THR A 156 10.94 3.68 27.73
C THR A 156 11.23 2.96 29.05
N GLY A 157 11.60 1.68 29.00
CA GLY A 157 11.81 0.84 30.19
C GLY A 157 10.52 0.56 30.97
N ARG A 158 9.35 0.89 30.42
CA ARG A 158 8.05 0.71 31.06
C ARG A 158 7.12 -0.06 30.13
N ALA A 159 6.32 -0.95 30.68
CA ALA A 159 5.24 -1.60 29.95
C ALA A 159 4.33 -0.50 29.36
N PRO A 160 4.15 -0.45 28.03
CA PRO A 160 3.38 0.61 27.39
C PRO A 160 1.91 0.47 27.74
N ALA A 161 1.33 1.53 28.30
CA ALA A 161 -0.10 1.58 28.63
C ALA A 161 -0.98 1.40 27.39
N ASN A 162 -0.58 1.98 26.25
CA ASN A 162 -1.39 2.03 25.02
C ASN A 162 -0.60 1.51 23.80
N GLY A 163 -1.18 0.53 23.10
CA GLY A 163 -0.75 0.06 21.78
C GLY A 163 -1.65 0.66 20.68
N LEU A 164 -1.90 -0.09 19.60
CA LEU A 164 -2.89 0.29 18.60
C LEU A 164 -4.28 0.36 19.22
N VAL A 165 -4.97 1.47 18.98
CA VAL A 165 -6.42 1.58 19.23
C VAL A 165 -7.13 1.11 17.96
N SER A 166 -7.77 -0.05 18.02
CA SER A 166 -8.54 -0.60 16.91
C SER A 166 -9.91 0.07 16.81
N ILE A 167 -10.21 0.69 15.68
CA ILE A 167 -11.52 1.32 15.42
C ILE A 167 -12.51 0.36 14.74
N GLY A 168 -12.07 -0.84 14.36
CA GLY A 168 -12.90 -1.89 13.79
C GLY A 168 -12.55 -2.20 12.33
N SER A 169 -13.48 -2.81 11.61
CA SER A 169 -13.26 -3.26 10.24
C SER A 169 -13.62 -2.22 9.19
N CYS A 170 -13.14 -2.46 7.97
CA CYS A 170 -13.36 -1.61 6.81
C CYS A 170 -14.87 -1.44 6.53
N PRO A 171 -15.42 -0.22 6.63
CA PRO A 171 -16.85 0.00 6.38
C PRO A 171 -17.26 -0.35 4.94
N LEU A 172 -16.36 -0.21 3.97
CA LEU A 172 -16.63 -0.58 2.57
C LEU A 172 -16.92 -2.07 2.43
N HIS A 173 -16.19 -2.92 3.16
CA HIS A 173 -16.43 -4.37 3.15
C HIS A 173 -17.74 -4.73 3.85
N VAL A 174 -18.11 -4.01 4.92
CA VAL A 174 -19.42 -4.20 5.58
C VAL A 174 -20.55 -3.90 4.60
N ILE A 175 -20.47 -2.76 3.91
CA ILE A 175 -21.48 -2.36 2.92
C ILE A 175 -21.50 -3.33 1.74
N HIS A 176 -20.35 -3.68 1.18
CA HIS A 176 -20.23 -4.65 0.08
C HIS A 176 -20.88 -6.00 0.43
N ASN A 177 -20.56 -6.54 1.60
CA ASN A 177 -21.12 -7.81 2.07
C ASN A 177 -22.63 -7.72 2.33
N ALA A 178 -23.13 -6.57 2.82
CA ALA A 178 -24.57 -6.36 2.99
C ALA A 178 -25.31 -6.38 1.64
N PHE A 179 -24.78 -5.70 0.62
CA PHE A 179 -25.33 -5.76 -0.74
C PHE A 179 -25.28 -7.18 -1.29
N LYS A 180 -24.11 -7.82 -1.24
CA LYS A 180 -23.92 -9.20 -1.72
C LYS A 180 -24.94 -10.16 -1.08
N HIS A 181 -25.12 -10.08 0.23
CA HIS A 181 -26.10 -10.88 0.94
C HIS A 181 -27.53 -10.59 0.47
N GLY A 182 -27.87 -9.30 0.26
CA GLY A 182 -29.15 -8.90 -0.32
C GLY A 182 -29.39 -9.52 -1.70
N PHE A 183 -28.42 -9.49 -2.61
CA PHE A 183 -28.53 -10.14 -3.93
C PHE A 183 -28.77 -11.65 -3.80
N THR A 184 -28.04 -12.33 -2.90
CA THR A 184 -28.20 -13.77 -2.68
C THR A 184 -29.59 -14.12 -2.13
N GLN A 185 -30.11 -13.34 -1.17
CA GLN A 185 -31.42 -13.61 -0.55
C GLN A 185 -32.59 -13.35 -1.50
N ASN A 186 -32.44 -12.41 -2.44
CA ASN A 186 -33.48 -12.09 -3.42
C ASN A 186 -33.36 -12.89 -4.72
N GLU A 187 -32.42 -13.83 -4.81
CA GLU A 187 -32.17 -14.68 -6.00
C GLU A 187 -31.95 -13.87 -7.29
N TRP A 188 -31.39 -12.66 -7.16
CA TRP A 188 -31.16 -11.78 -8.30
C TRP A 188 -29.94 -12.24 -9.11
N GLN A 189 -30.16 -12.76 -10.32
CA GLN A 189 -29.11 -13.24 -11.25
C GLN A 189 -28.42 -12.11 -12.04
N VAL A 190 -28.36 -10.91 -11.48
CA VAL A 190 -27.79 -9.73 -12.18
C VAL A 190 -26.31 -9.93 -12.48
N GLU A 191 -25.56 -10.57 -11.57
CA GLU A 191 -24.14 -10.89 -11.80
C GLU A 191 -23.96 -11.82 -13.00
N ASP A 192 -24.77 -12.88 -13.12
CA ASP A 192 -24.67 -13.86 -14.20
C ASP A 192 -24.89 -13.20 -15.57
N ILE A 193 -25.94 -12.38 -15.69
CA ILE A 193 -26.24 -11.63 -16.92
C ILE A 193 -25.08 -10.67 -17.28
N LEU A 194 -24.52 -9.99 -16.30
CA LEU A 194 -23.38 -9.08 -16.52
C LEU A 194 -22.12 -9.84 -16.95
N TYR A 195 -21.86 -11.02 -16.37
CA TYR A 195 -20.76 -11.89 -16.80
C TYR A 195 -20.97 -12.39 -18.23
N GLU A 196 -22.18 -12.80 -18.60
CA GLU A 196 -22.50 -13.21 -19.96
C GLU A 196 -22.26 -12.08 -20.97
N PHE A 197 -22.76 -10.87 -20.69
CA PHE A 197 -22.47 -9.71 -21.53
C PHE A 197 -20.98 -9.42 -21.62
N TRP A 198 -20.26 -9.44 -20.50
CA TRP A 198 -18.82 -9.23 -20.50
C TRP A 198 -18.09 -10.28 -21.34
N PHE A 199 -18.43 -11.57 -21.22
CA PHE A 199 -17.85 -12.64 -22.03
C PHE A 199 -18.17 -12.46 -23.51
N PHE A 200 -19.41 -12.09 -23.84
CA PHE A 200 -19.84 -11.81 -25.21
C PHE A 200 -18.99 -10.70 -25.85
N PHE A 201 -18.82 -9.56 -25.17
CA PHE A 201 -18.04 -8.44 -25.69
C PHE A 201 -16.53 -8.67 -25.64
N SER A 202 -16.01 -9.30 -24.59
CA SER A 202 -14.58 -9.53 -24.42
C SER A 202 -14.02 -10.57 -25.41
N ARG A 203 -14.85 -11.53 -25.83
CA ARG A 203 -14.52 -12.52 -26.87
C ARG A 203 -14.97 -12.13 -28.27
N SER A 204 -15.61 -10.97 -28.43
CA SER A 204 -16.00 -10.46 -29.75
C SER A 204 -14.75 -10.15 -30.57
N SER A 205 -14.75 -10.63 -31.82
CA SER A 205 -13.69 -10.38 -32.81
C SER A 205 -13.54 -8.90 -33.18
N ALA A 206 -14.50 -8.05 -32.80
CA ALA A 206 -14.46 -6.60 -32.98
C ALA A 206 -13.49 -5.89 -32.01
N ARG A 207 -12.91 -6.61 -31.03
CA ARG A 207 -11.96 -6.08 -30.03
C ARG A 207 -10.49 -6.22 -30.49
N ARG A 208 -10.23 -6.05 -31.79
CA ARG A 208 -8.88 -5.92 -32.35
C ARG A 208 -8.42 -4.47 -32.30
#